data_AF-A0A673J9J6-F1
#
_entry.id   AF-A0A673J9J6-F1
#
_cell.length_a   1.000
_cell.length_b   1.000
_cell.length_c   1.000
_cell.angle_alpha   90.00
_cell.angle_beta   90.00
_cell.angle_gamma   90.00
#
_symmetry.space_group_name_H-M   'P 1'
#
loop_
_entity.id
_entity.type
_entity.pdbx_description
1 polymer ?
#
loop_
_entity_poly.entity_id
_entity_poly.type
_entity_poly.pdbx_seq_one_letter_code
_entity_poly.pdbx_strand_id
1 'polypeptide(L)'
;MRHYHLKRNTLFCPTINLDKLWTLVSEQTRVNYSKKPDGPAPIIDVVRAGFFKVLGKGKLPKQPVIVKAKYFSRRAEEKIKGVGGACVLTA
;
A
#
# COMPACT_ATOMS: atom_id res chain seq x y z
N MET A 1 14.12 26.96 11.80
CA MET A 1 15.50 26.57 11.43
C MET A 1 15.62 26.63 9.90
N ARG A 2 16.65 27.25 9.31
CA ARG A 2 16.79 27.34 7.83
C ARG A 2 17.58 26.15 7.28
N HIS A 3 17.17 25.63 6.12
CA HIS A 3 17.89 24.60 5.37
C HIS A 3 18.37 25.18 4.04
N TYR A 4 19.66 25.51 3.95
CA TYR A 4 20.28 26.02 2.72
C TYR A 4 20.54 24.88 1.73
N HIS A 5 20.49 25.18 0.42
CA HIS A 5 20.67 24.20 -0.66
C HIS A 5 19.71 22.98 -0.56
N LEU A 6 18.44 23.25 -0.27
CA LEU A 6 17.43 22.19 -0.17
C LEU A 6 17.21 21.48 -1.52
N LYS A 7 17.52 20.18 -1.57
CA LYS A 7 17.17 19.30 -2.69
C LYS A 7 15.78 18.71 -2.47
N ARG A 8 14.78 19.14 -3.24
CA ARG A 8 13.39 18.68 -3.08
C ARG A 8 13.21 17.18 -3.38
N ASN A 9 14.00 16.62 -4.30
CA ASN A 9 13.88 15.22 -4.71
C ASN A 9 14.18 14.23 -3.58
N THR A 10 15.06 14.58 -2.63
CA THR A 10 15.38 13.69 -1.49
C THR A 10 14.27 13.64 -0.46
N LEU A 11 13.38 14.64 -0.44
CA LEU A 11 12.20 14.71 0.43
C LEU A 11 10.93 14.21 -0.25
N PHE A 12 11.01 13.85 -1.54
CA PHE A 12 9.84 13.40 -2.29
C PHE A 12 9.34 12.06 -1.73
N CYS A 13 8.18 12.09 -1.07
CA CYS A 13 7.57 10.93 -0.45
C CYS A 13 6.03 11.04 -0.55
N PRO A 14 5.47 10.85 -1.76
CA PRO A 14 4.02 10.80 -1.94
C PRO A 14 3.42 9.66 -1.11
N THR A 15 2.29 9.94 -0.46
CA THR A 15 1.63 9.03 0.48
C THR A 15 0.27 8.56 -0.03
N ILE A 16 -0.06 7.30 0.26
CA ILE A 16 -1.40 6.74 0.03
C ILE A 16 -1.92 6.11 1.32
N ASN A 17 -3.24 6.14 1.51
CA ASN A 17 -3.91 5.54 2.66
C ASN A 17 -4.58 4.21 2.27
N LEU A 18 -4.86 3.37 3.27
CA LEU A 18 -5.48 2.05 3.06
C LEU A 18 -6.89 2.11 2.45
N ASP A 19 -7.65 3.17 2.71
CA ASP A 19 -8.97 3.42 2.11
C ASP A 19 -8.93 3.49 0.57
N LYS A 20 -7.83 4.03 0.02
CA LYS A 20 -7.64 4.19 -1.44
C LYS A 20 -6.82 3.08 -2.07
N LEU A 21 -6.35 2.09 -1.31
CA LEU A 21 -5.45 1.07 -1.84
C LEU A 21 -6.12 0.26 -2.98
N TRP A 22 -7.40 -0.05 -2.84
CA TRP A 22 -8.17 -0.80 -3.82
C TRP A 22 -8.58 -0.01 -5.06
N THR A 23 -8.38 1.31 -5.08
CA THR A 23 -8.60 2.10 -6.31
C THR A 23 -7.45 1.94 -7.30
N LEU A 24 -6.32 1.37 -6.89
CA LEU A 24 -5.17 1.07 -7.75
C LEU A 24 -5.35 -0.22 -8.55
N VAL A 25 -6.42 -0.98 -8.27
CA VAL A 25 -6.71 -2.27 -8.88
C VAL A 25 -8.07 -2.19 -9.56
N SER A 26 -8.23 -2.83 -10.71
CA SER A 26 -9.54 -2.88 -11.38
C SER A 26 -10.54 -3.70 -10.55
N GLU A 27 -11.80 -3.30 -10.61
CA GLU A 27 -12.87 -3.96 -9.85
C GLU A 27 -13.01 -5.44 -10.23
N GLN A 28 -12.84 -5.76 -11.52
CA GLN A 28 -12.82 -7.15 -12.02
C GLN A 28 -11.76 -7.99 -11.29
N THR A 29 -10.54 -7.47 -11.16
CA THR A 29 -9.44 -8.15 -10.47
C THR A 29 -9.79 -8.36 -9.00
N ARG A 30 -10.29 -7.33 -8.33
CA ARG A 30 -10.70 -7.41 -6.92
C ARG A 30 -11.75 -8.50 -6.68
N VAL A 31 -12.79 -8.56 -7.51
CA VAL A 31 -13.87 -9.56 -7.41
C VAL A 31 -13.35 -10.97 -7.68
N ASN A 32 -12.47 -11.14 -8.66
CA ASN A 32 -11.89 -12.44 -8.99
C ASN A 32 -11.07 -13.02 -7.82
N TYR A 33 -10.23 -12.21 -7.18
CA TYR A 33 -9.46 -12.62 -6.02
C TYR A 33 -10.32 -12.77 -4.76
N SER A 34 -11.46 -12.08 -4.66
CA SER A 34 -12.37 -12.25 -3.52
C SER A 34 -13.06 -13.62 -3.52
N LYS A 35 -13.21 -14.25 -4.69
CA LYS A 35 -13.84 -15.58 -4.84
C LYS A 35 -12.88 -16.75 -4.56
N LYS A 36 -11.58 -16.48 -4.47
CA LYS A 36 -10.52 -17.51 -4.31
C LYS A 36 -9.69 -17.21 -3.06
N PRO A 37 -10.23 -17.46 -1.85
CA PRO A 37 -9.53 -17.13 -0.60
C PRO A 37 -8.24 -17.93 -0.40
N ASP A 38 -8.19 -19.18 -0.86
CA ASP A 38 -7.00 -20.06 -0.77
C ASP A 38 -6.01 -19.87 -1.94
N GLY A 39 -6.34 -18.96 -2.86
CA GLY A 39 -5.52 -18.68 -4.05
C GLY A 39 -4.42 -17.65 -3.80
N PRO A 40 -3.57 -17.37 -4.80
CA PRO A 40 -2.57 -16.32 -4.71
C PRO A 40 -3.23 -14.96 -4.44
N ALA A 41 -2.72 -14.20 -3.48
CA ALA A 41 -3.22 -12.88 -3.16
C ALA A 41 -2.82 -11.84 -4.23
N PRO A 42 -3.65 -10.82 -4.48
CA PRO A 42 -3.30 -9.74 -5.40
C PRO A 42 -2.12 -8.93 -4.85
N ILE A 43 -1.20 -8.59 -5.75
CA ILE A 43 -0.05 -7.74 -5.46
C ILE A 43 -0.38 -6.31 -5.90
N ILE A 44 -0.39 -5.39 -4.94
CA ILE A 44 -0.55 -3.95 -5.19
C ILE A 44 0.81 -3.29 -5.05
N ASP A 45 1.34 -2.84 -6.19
CA ASP A 45 2.57 -2.07 -6.25
C ASP A 45 2.26 -0.58 -6.23
N VAL A 46 2.43 0.04 -5.07
CA VAL A 46 2.14 1.47 -4.92
C VAL A 46 3.26 2.34 -5.49
N VAL A 47 4.49 1.81 -5.61
CA VAL A 47 5.62 2.54 -6.20
C VAL A 47 5.38 2.77 -7.68
N ARG A 48 4.88 1.75 -8.39
CA ARG A 48 4.45 1.89 -9.80
C ARG A 48 3.30 2.87 -9.98
N ALA A 49 2.44 3.00 -8.97
CA ALA A 49 1.38 4.01 -8.94
C ALA A 49 1.85 5.42 -8.52
N GLY A 50 3.15 5.61 -8.28
CA GLY A 50 3.74 6.90 -7.92
C GLY A 50 3.67 7.25 -6.43
N PHE A 51 3.41 6.29 -5.55
CA PHE A 51 3.38 6.48 -4.09
C PHE A 51 4.51 5.73 -3.40
N PHE A 52 5.13 6.35 -2.40
CA PHE A 52 6.27 5.75 -1.70
C PHE A 52 5.92 5.27 -0.30
N LYS A 53 4.95 5.90 0.37
CA LYS A 53 4.59 5.57 1.74
C LYS A 53 3.11 5.23 1.91
N VAL A 54 2.83 4.12 2.60
CA VAL A 54 1.47 3.68 2.93
C VAL A 54 1.13 4.04 4.38
N LEU A 55 0.00 4.72 4.54
CA LEU A 55 -0.52 5.22 5.81
C LEU A 55 -1.80 4.48 6.23
N GLY A 56 -2.02 4.35 7.54
CA GLY A 56 -3.05 3.48 8.10
C GLY A 56 -4.48 4.08 8.21
N LYS A 57 -4.83 5.14 7.48
CA LYS A 57 -6.21 5.67 7.49
C LYS A 57 -7.15 4.71 6.74
N GLY A 58 -8.35 4.53 7.26
CA GLY A 58 -9.37 3.67 6.66
C GLY A 58 -9.36 2.22 7.16
N LYS A 59 -10.22 1.40 6.56
CA LYS A 59 -10.34 -0.04 6.81
C LYS A 59 -10.15 -0.79 5.50
N LEU A 60 -9.41 -1.88 5.54
CA LEU A 60 -9.32 -2.82 4.43
C LEU A 60 -10.51 -3.80 4.51
N PRO A 61 -11.03 -4.27 3.37
CA PRO A 61 -11.92 -5.43 3.35
C PRO A 61 -11.20 -6.66 3.93
N LYS A 62 -11.95 -7.66 4.40
CA LYS A 62 -11.42 -8.97 4.86
C LYS A 62 -10.95 -9.83 3.66
N GLN A 63 -10.06 -9.27 2.85
CA GLN A 63 -9.48 -9.91 1.67
C GLN A 63 -7.96 -9.77 1.77
N PRO A 64 -7.20 -10.88 1.75
CA PRO A 64 -5.73 -10.84 1.79
C PRO A 64 -5.16 -10.03 0.63
N VAL A 65 -4.12 -9.24 0.90
CA VAL A 65 -3.43 -8.40 -0.09
C VAL A 65 -1.94 -8.29 0.20
N ILE A 66 -1.12 -8.34 -0.85
CA ILE A 66 0.32 -8.10 -0.74
C ILE A 66 0.59 -6.68 -1.24
N VAL A 67 1.18 -5.83 -0.40
CA VAL A 67 1.46 -4.43 -0.72
C VAL A 67 2.95 -4.20 -0.83
N LYS A 68 3.41 -3.69 -1.97
CA LYS A 68 4.81 -3.30 -2.21
C LYS A 68 4.94 -1.78 -2.10
N ALA A 69 5.76 -1.29 -1.17
CA ALA A 69 6.02 0.13 -0.97
C ALA A 69 7.43 0.39 -0.45
N LYS A 70 7.91 1.63 -0.52
CA LYS A 70 9.19 2.02 0.10
C LYS A 70 9.10 2.13 1.61
N TYR A 71 7.96 2.64 2.10
CA TYR A 71 7.73 2.89 3.51
C TYR A 71 6.31 2.49 3.94
N PHE A 72 6.18 2.02 5.18
CA PHE A 72 4.90 1.76 5.83
C PHE A 72 4.84 2.48 7.17
N SER A 73 3.65 2.96 7.54
CA SER A 73 3.37 3.30 8.93
C SER A 73 3.05 2.03 9.73
N ARG A 74 3.39 2.00 11.02
CA ARG A 74 3.11 0.85 11.90
C ARG A 74 1.64 0.43 11.86
N ARG A 75 0.72 1.40 11.95
CA ARG A 75 -0.72 1.16 11.83
C ARG A 75 -1.15 0.59 10.49
N ALA A 76 -0.47 0.95 9.39
CA ALA A 76 -0.78 0.37 8.09
C ALA A 76 -0.36 -1.09 8.04
N GLU A 77 0.83 -1.39 8.55
CA GLU A 77 1.37 -2.74 8.59
C GLU A 77 0.53 -3.68 9.47
N GLU A 78 0.15 -3.25 10.67
CA GLU A 78 -0.74 -3.98 11.57
C GLU A 78 -2.08 -4.32 10.90
N LYS A 79 -2.67 -3.37 10.15
CA LYS A 79 -3.94 -3.58 9.45
C LYS A 79 -3.83 -4.50 8.24
N ILE A 80 -2.74 -4.39 7.47
CA ILE A 80 -2.50 -5.27 6.32
C ILE A 80 -2.26 -6.71 6.81
N LYS A 81 -1.45 -6.89 7.85
CA LYS A 81 -1.25 -8.20 8.49
C LYS A 81 -2.55 -8.74 9.10
N GLY A 82 -3.36 -7.88 9.70
CA GLY A 82 -4.66 -8.25 10.29
C GLY A 82 -5.70 -8.77 9.30
N VAL A 83 -5.57 -8.48 8.00
CA VAL A 83 -6.42 -9.06 6.94
C VAL A 83 -5.79 -10.28 6.26
N GLY A 84 -4.68 -10.81 6.80
CA GLY A 84 -3.93 -11.93 6.20
C GLY A 84 -3.03 -11.50 5.03
N GLY A 85 -2.77 -10.20 4.90
CA GLY A 85 -1.88 -9.65 3.87
C GLY A 85 -0.41 -9.58 4.30
N ALA A 86 0.44 -9.15 3.37
CA ALA A 86 1.87 -8.97 3.61
C ALA A 86 2.35 -7.58 3.13
N CYS A 87 3.26 -6.97 3.87
CA CYS A 87 3.95 -5.74 3.49
C CYS A 87 5.34 -6.11 2.96
N VAL A 88 5.66 -5.68 1.74
CA VAL A 88 6.95 -5.93 1.09
C VAL A 88 7.62 -4.59 0.85
N LEU A 89 8.86 -4.45 1.34
CA LEU A 89 9.67 -3.27 1.12
C LEU A 89 10.31 -3.33 -0.27
N THR A 90 10.20 -2.25 -1.02
CA THR A 90 10.77 -2.12 -2.37
C THR A 90 11.50 -0.79 -2.52
N ALA A 91 12.62 -0.78 -3.24
CA ALA A 91 13.45 0.40 -3.46
C ALA A 91 12.85 1.42 -4.43
#